data_AF-A0A7W6A9Q7-F1
#
_entry.id   AF-A0A7W6A9Q7-F1
#
_cell.length_a   1.000
_cell.length_b   1.000
_cell.length_c   1.000
_cell.angle_alpha   90.00
_cell.angle_beta   90.00
_cell.angle_gamma   90.00
#
_symmetry.space_group_name_H-M   'P 1'
#
loop_
_entity.id
_entity.type
_entity.pdbx_description
1 polymer ?
#
loop_
_entity_poly.entity_id
_entity_poly.type
_entity_poly.pdbx_seq_one_letter_code
_entity_poly.pdbx_strand_id
1 'polypeptide(L)'
;MPAITMFWALKTQAQTIVTENLRDFPAAILAPLGIEACSADDFIADTIALDTGRAIPAIRRMRQRFQRPAMTAETMLRDMEARGLVATVGVLAPHAGSL
;
A
#
# COMPACT_ATOMS: atom_id res chain seq x y z
N MET A 1 22.08 -1.00 3.14
CA MET A 1 22.30 -1.11 1.69
C MET A 1 21.21 -0.32 0.92
N PRO A 2 21.13 1.02 1.02
CA PRO A 2 20.10 1.81 0.32
C PRO A 2 20.48 2.30 -1.09
N ALA A 3 21.77 2.40 -1.39
CA ALA A 3 22.25 2.98 -2.65
C ALA A 3 21.80 2.23 -3.90
N ILE A 4 21.55 0.92 -3.79
CA ILE A 4 21.14 0.09 -4.93
C ILE A 4 19.70 0.43 -5.36
N THR A 5 18.75 0.52 -4.43
CA THR A 5 17.33 0.76 -4.74
C THR A 5 17.09 2.09 -5.47
N MET A 6 17.83 3.14 -5.11
CA MET A 6 17.75 4.44 -5.78
C MET A 6 18.22 4.39 -7.24
N PHE A 7 19.29 3.62 -7.53
CA PHE A 7 19.81 3.46 -8.90
C PHE A 7 18.78 2.82 -9.84
N TRP A 8 18.00 1.85 -9.35
CA TRP A 8 16.94 1.21 -10.14
C TRP A 8 15.80 2.18 -10.46
N ALA A 9 15.34 2.98 -9.50
CA ALA A 9 14.24 3.93 -9.71
C ALA A 9 14.55 4.96 -10.82
N LEU A 10 15.78 5.46 -10.84
CA LEU A 10 16.26 6.38 -11.89
C LEU A 10 16.26 5.73 -13.29
N LYS A 11 16.64 4.45 -13.36
CA LYS A 11 16.68 3.71 -14.63
C LYS A 11 15.31 3.33 -15.16
N THR A 12 14.32 3.16 -14.29
CA THR A 12 12.96 2.71 -14.66
C THR A 12 11.94 3.84 -14.83
N GLN A 13 12.32 5.10 -14.60
CA GLN A 13 11.38 6.25 -14.59
C GLN A 13 10.22 6.05 -13.58
N ALA A 14 10.49 5.34 -12.47
CA ALA A 14 9.51 5.19 -11.42
C ALA A 14 9.27 6.54 -10.73
N GLN A 15 8.02 6.98 -10.66
CA GLN A 15 7.64 8.23 -9.96
C GLN A 15 7.59 8.04 -8.43
N THR A 16 7.44 6.81 -7.95
CA THR A 16 7.34 6.51 -6.52
C THR A 16 8.15 5.28 -6.14
N ILE A 17 8.91 5.37 -5.04
CA ILE A 17 9.61 4.27 -4.37
C ILE A 17 8.79 3.86 -3.16
N VAL A 18 8.29 2.62 -3.16
CA VAL A 18 7.59 2.05 -2.01
C VAL A 18 8.60 1.33 -1.11
N THR A 19 8.79 1.82 0.12
CA THR A 19 9.77 1.26 1.06
C THR A 19 9.46 1.58 2.51
N GLU A 20 9.73 0.64 3.41
CA GLU A 20 9.66 0.88 4.86
C GLU A 20 10.91 1.59 5.41
N ASN A 21 11.96 1.72 4.60
CA ASN A 21 13.23 2.35 5.01
C ASN A 21 13.29 3.83 4.60
N LEU A 22 12.25 4.60 4.91
CA LEU A 22 12.11 6.00 4.46
C LEU A 22 13.29 6.90 4.86
N ARG A 23 13.95 6.60 6.00
CA ARG A 23 15.14 7.35 6.47
C ARG A 23 16.29 7.38 5.46
N ASP A 24 16.40 6.35 4.62
CA ASP A 24 17.45 6.24 3.62
C ASP A 24 17.05 6.89 2.28
N PHE A 25 15.82 7.43 2.19
CA PHE A 25 15.25 8.06 1.00
C PHE A 25 14.74 9.48 1.33
N PRO A 26 15.63 10.40 1.73
CA PRO A 26 15.21 11.74 2.11
C PRO A 26 14.62 12.50 0.91
N ALA A 27 13.44 13.09 1.12
CA ALA A 27 12.70 13.84 0.10
C ALA A 27 13.54 14.95 -0.56
N ALA A 28 14.46 15.59 0.18
CA ALA A 28 15.35 16.62 -0.35
C ALA A 28 16.25 16.12 -1.50
N ILE A 29 16.59 14.82 -1.53
CA ILE A 29 17.40 14.22 -2.60
C ILE A 29 16.49 13.72 -3.74
N LEU A 30 15.30 13.22 -3.41
CA LEU A 30 14.39 12.63 -4.39
C LEU A 30 13.56 13.67 -5.18
N ALA A 31 13.14 14.76 -4.55
CA ALA A 31 12.28 15.77 -5.17
C ALA A 31 12.88 16.41 -6.44
N PRO A 32 14.18 16.76 -6.50
CA PRO A 32 14.81 17.24 -7.75
C PRO A 32 14.81 16.22 -8.88
N LEU A 33 14.67 14.93 -8.57
CA LEU A 33 14.62 13.82 -9.53
C LEU A 33 13.17 13.49 -9.95
N GLY A 34 12.17 14.17 -9.38
CA GLY A 34 10.75 13.88 -9.60
C GLY A 34 10.32 12.52 -9.02
N ILE A 35 11.01 12.06 -7.98
CA ILE A 35 10.73 10.79 -7.31
C ILE A 35 10.22 11.09 -5.91
N GLU A 36 9.25 10.30 -5.45
CA GLU A 36 8.79 10.31 -4.06
C GLU A 36 9.03 8.95 -3.41
N ALA A 37 9.13 8.92 -2.08
CA ALA A 37 9.19 7.67 -1.32
C ALA A 37 8.06 7.64 -0.30
N CYS A 38 7.36 6.52 -0.24
CA CYS A 38 6.25 6.31 0.70
C CYS A 38 6.30 4.89 1.27
N SER A 39 5.60 4.68 2.39
CA SER A 39 5.45 3.35 2.96
C SER A 39 4.55 2.48 2.07
N ALA A 40 4.58 1.16 2.28
CA ALA A 40 3.63 0.28 1.60
C ALA A 40 2.18 0.58 2.02
N ASP A 41 1.97 0.95 3.29
CA ASP A 41 0.64 1.28 3.79
C ASP A 41 0.05 2.51 3.10
N ASP A 42 0.82 3.61 3.04
CA ASP A 42 0.39 4.85 2.38
C ASP A 42 0.12 4.60 0.88
N PHE A 43 1.02 3.88 0.22
CA PHE A 43 0.87 3.58 -1.22
C PHE A 43 -0.42 2.80 -1.52
N ILE A 44 -0.72 1.78 -0.70
CA ILE A 44 -1.92 0.96 -0.87
C ILE A 44 -3.16 1.81 -0.57
N ALA A 45 -3.15 2.59 0.50
CA ALA A 45 -4.25 3.48 0.87
C ALA A 45 -4.57 4.49 -0.24
N ASP A 46 -3.56 5.18 -0.77
CA ASP A 46 -3.71 6.15 -1.85
C ASP A 46 -4.22 5.50 -3.14
N THR A 47 -3.74 4.30 -3.47
CA THR A 47 -4.21 3.55 -4.64
C THR A 47 -5.69 3.16 -4.51
N ILE A 48 -6.14 2.77 -3.32
CA ILE A 48 -7.55 2.45 -3.05
C ILE A 48 -8.41 3.72 -3.10
N ALA A 49 -7.91 4.83 -2.56
CA ALA A 49 -8.62 6.11 -2.58
C ALA A 49 -8.76 6.67 -4.02
N LEU A 50 -7.78 6.42 -4.89
CA LEU A 50 -7.81 6.85 -6.29
C LEU A 50 -8.97 6.24 -7.09
N ASP A 51 -9.28 4.95 -6.85
CA ASP A 51 -10.40 4.27 -7.50
C ASP A 51 -11.03 3.23 -6.56
N THR A 52 -11.79 3.72 -5.58
CA THR A 52 -12.47 2.87 -4.61
C THR A 52 -13.50 1.95 -5.28
N GLY A 53 -14.12 2.41 -6.37
CA GLY A 53 -15.12 1.66 -7.12
C GLY A 53 -14.57 0.37 -7.72
N ARG A 54 -13.32 0.37 -8.18
CA ARG A 54 -12.62 -0.85 -8.64
C ARG A 54 -11.90 -1.59 -7.52
N ALA A 55 -11.35 -0.87 -6.54
CA ALA A 55 -10.57 -1.47 -5.47
C ALA A 55 -11.41 -2.39 -4.58
N ILE A 56 -12.59 -1.95 -4.12
CA ILE A 56 -13.41 -2.73 -3.17
C ILE A 56 -13.83 -4.11 -3.75
N PRO A 57 -14.36 -4.22 -4.99
CA PRO A 57 -14.67 -5.52 -5.58
C PRO A 57 -13.44 -6.42 -5.76
N ALA A 58 -12.28 -5.85 -6.09
CA ALA A 58 -11.04 -6.60 -6.25
C ALA A 58 -10.55 -7.17 -4.91
N ILE A 59 -10.59 -6.36 -3.85
CA ILE A 59 -10.19 -6.76 -2.49
C ILE A 59 -11.15 -7.82 -1.95
N ARG A 60 -12.47 -7.65 -2.15
CA ARG A 60 -13.45 -8.70 -1.82
C ARG A 60 -13.13 -10.02 -2.50
N ARG A 61 -12.84 -9.97 -3.80
CA ARG A 61 -12.50 -11.17 -4.59
C ARG A 61 -11.20 -11.81 -4.09
N MET A 62 -10.22 -11.00 -3.69
CA MET A 62 -8.99 -11.48 -3.07
C MET A 62 -9.29 -12.19 -1.75
N ARG A 63 -10.04 -11.57 -0.84
CA ARG A 63 -10.45 -12.16 0.45
C ARG A 63 -11.15 -13.50 0.27
N GLN A 64 -12.09 -13.60 -0.68
CA GLN A 64 -12.85 -14.81 -0.96
C GLN A 64 -12.00 -16.00 -1.47
N ARG A 65 -10.75 -15.77 -1.90
CA ARG A 65 -9.82 -16.87 -2.26
C ARG A 65 -9.26 -17.60 -1.04
N PHE A 66 -9.28 -16.98 0.13
CA PHE A 66 -8.91 -17.63 1.38
C PHE A 66 -10.03 -18.56 1.82
N GLN A 67 -9.96 -19.82 1.38
CA GLN A 67 -10.99 -20.83 1.66
C GLN A 67 -10.69 -21.68 2.91
N ARG A 68 -9.44 -21.63 3.42
CA ARG A 68 -8.97 -22.45 4.56
C ARG A 68 -7.88 -21.72 5.37
N PRO A 69 -8.19 -21.09 6.51
CA PRO A 69 -9.54 -20.80 7.01
C PRO A 69 -10.28 -19.78 6.12
N ALA A 70 -11.62 -19.80 6.16
CA ALA A 70 -12.42 -18.75 5.53
C ALA A 70 -12.16 -17.42 6.24
N MET A 71 -11.83 -16.37 5.48
CA MET A 71 -11.47 -15.07 6.03
C MET A 71 -12.66 -14.09 5.95
N THR A 72 -13.11 -13.57 7.10
CA THR A 72 -14.13 -12.50 7.15
C THR A 72 -13.51 -11.13 6.87
N ALA A 73 -14.32 -10.12 6.53
CA ALA A 73 -13.82 -8.75 6.33
C ALA A 73 -13.17 -8.21 7.60
N GLU A 74 -13.81 -8.42 8.75
CA GLU A 74 -13.34 -7.94 10.06
C GLU A 74 -12.03 -8.61 10.47
N THR A 75 -11.87 -9.89 10.13
CA THR A 75 -10.62 -10.61 10.39
C THR A 75 -9.51 -10.08 9.50
N MET A 76 -9.79 -9.88 8.21
CA MET A 76 -8.83 -9.30 7.27
C MET A 76 -8.37 -7.91 7.69
N LEU A 77 -9.29 -7.02 8.09
CA LEU A 77 -8.95 -5.66 8.51
C LEU A 77 -8.10 -5.66 9.79
N ARG A 78 -8.44 -6.49 10.79
CA ARG A 78 -7.60 -6.65 11.99
C ARG A 78 -6.21 -7.19 11.66
N ASP A 79 -6.14 -8.15 10.73
CA ASP A 79 -4.89 -8.74 10.27
C ASP A 79 -4.00 -7.73 9.53
N MET A 80 -4.61 -6.82 8.77
CA MET A 80 -3.92 -5.71 8.10
C MET A 80 -3.39 -4.71 9.13
N GLU A 81 -4.21 -4.28 10.08
CA GLU A 81 -3.83 -3.35 11.14
C GLU A 81 -2.69 -3.90 12.00
N ALA A 82 -2.75 -5.18 12.38
CA ALA A 82 -1.70 -5.86 13.15
C ALA A 82 -0.35 -5.95 12.39
N ARG A 83 -0.38 -5.82 11.07
CA ARG A 83 0.82 -5.78 10.20
C ARG A 83 1.27 -4.36 9.87
N GLY A 84 0.65 -3.35 10.48
CA GLY A 84 1.00 -1.94 10.30
C GLY A 84 0.30 -1.26 9.12
N LEU A 85 -0.71 -1.90 8.50
CA LEU A 85 -1.46 -1.32 7.38
C LEU A 85 -2.62 -0.43 7.88
N VAL A 86 -2.32 0.51 8.76
CA VAL A 86 -3.31 1.32 9.49
C VAL A 86 -4.04 2.29 8.57
N ALA A 87 -3.32 2.98 7.67
CA ALA A 87 -3.91 3.90 6.69
C ALA A 87 -4.81 3.14 5.71
N THR A 88 -4.35 1.99 5.23
CA THR A 88 -5.13 1.10 4.35
C THR A 88 -6.43 0.67 5.02
N VAL A 89 -6.37 0.25 6.29
CA VAL A 89 -7.58 -0.11 7.07
C VAL A 89 -8.49 1.11 7.23
N GLY A 90 -7.94 2.30 7.46
CA GLY A 90 -8.73 3.53 7.54
C GLY A 90 -9.56 3.81 6.28
N VAL A 91 -8.99 3.55 5.10
CA VAL A 91 -9.71 3.69 3.82
C VAL A 91 -10.73 2.57 3.60
N LEU A 92 -10.44 1.35 4.06
CA LEU A 92 -11.30 0.18 3.83
C LEU A 92 -12.43 -0.01 4.84
N ALA A 93 -12.25 0.44 6.08
CA ALA A 93 -13.20 0.22 7.18
C ALA A 93 -14.61 0.77 6.89
N PRO A 94 -14.80 1.96 6.26
CA PRO A 94 -16.13 2.44 5.86
C PRO A 94 -16.86 1.51 4.87
N HIS A 95 -16.12 0.65 4.17
CA HIS A 95 -16.63 -0.27 3.16
C HIS A 95 -16.69 -1.73 3.64
N ALA A 96 -16.49 -2.01 4.93
CA ALA A 96 -16.42 -3.37 5.47
C ALA A 96 -17.58 -4.29 5.05
N GLY A 97 -18.81 -3.76 4.99
CA GLY A 97 -19.99 -4.53 4.56
C GLY A 97 -20.00 -4.90 3.07
N SER A 98 -19.17 -4.25 2.25
CA SER A 98 -19.02 -4.52 0.81
C SER A 98 -17.78 -5.36 0.48
N LEU A 99 -16.88 -5.53 1.45
CA LEU A 99 -15.66 -6.34 1.34
C LEU A 99 -15.95 -7.84 1.44
#